data_AF-A0A4U1C9N0-F1
#
_entry.id   AF-A0A4U1C9N0-F1
#
_cell.length_a   1.000
_cell.length_b   1.000
_cell.length_c   1.000
_cell.angle_alpha   90.00
_cell.angle_beta   90.00
_cell.angle_gamma   90.00
#
_symmetry.space_group_name_H-M   'P 1'
#
loop_
_entity.id
_entity.type
_entity.pdbx_description
1 polymer ?
#
loop_
_entity_poly.entity_id
_entity_poly.type
_entity_poly.pdbx_seq_one_letter_code
_entity_poly.pdbx_strand_id
1 'polypeptide(L)' 'MENIIQQINQKYEGEINHIQKVGKVEISITLNRDVKTADFAQKLQDDLVKIIDELTIVKINIVDADGNLCDTFSSNQ' A
#
# COMPACT_ATOMS: atom_id res chain seq x y z
N MET A 1 11.11 -5.74 2.21
CA MET A 1 9.99 -5.01 2.82
C MET A 1 10.30 -3.56 3.11
N GLU A 2 11.35 -3.22 3.87
CA GLU A 2 11.66 -1.81 4.16
C GLU A 2 11.86 -0.97 2.89
N ASN A 3 12.56 -1.51 1.89
CA ASN A 3 12.70 -0.86 0.58
C ASN A 3 11.35 -0.62 -0.13
N ILE A 4 10.40 -1.54 0.00
CA ILE A 4 9.08 -1.43 -0.64
C ILE A 4 8.26 -0.34 0.05
N ILE A 5 8.27 -0.33 1.39
CA ILE A 5 7.64 0.71 2.19
C ILE A 5 8.21 2.08 1.83
N GLN A 6 9.55 2.19 1.73
CA GLN A 6 10.20 3.44 1.37
C GLN A 6 9.81 3.91 -0.05
N GLN A 7 9.82 3.02 -1.04
CA GLN A 7 9.43 3.37 -2.41
C GLN A 7 7.96 3.79 -2.51
N ILE A 8 7.04 3.08 -1.84
CA ILE A 8 5.63 3.46 -1.78
C ILE A 8 5.48 4.83 -1.11
N ASN A 9 6.14 5.04 0.03
CA ASN A 9 6.04 6.31 0.76
C ASN A 9 6.59 7.50 -0.03
N GLN A 10 7.69 7.31 -0.78
CA GLN A 10 8.24 8.35 -1.65
C GLN A 10 7.35 8.66 -2.85
N LYS A 11 6.72 7.64 -3.44
CA LYS A 11 5.91 7.81 -4.64
C LYS A 11 4.56 8.48 -4.37
N TYR A 12 3.98 8.20 -3.21
CA TYR A 12 2.68 8.70 -2.80
C TYR A 12 2.79 9.67 -1.62
N GLU A 13 3.88 10.43 -1.59
CA GLU A 13 4.09 11.48 -0.59
C GLU A 13 2.91 12.47 -0.65
N GLY A 14 2.21 12.64 0.48
CA GLY A 14 1.01 13.50 0.56
C GLY A 14 -0.33 12.77 0.42
N GLU A 15 -0.35 11.53 -0.09
CA GLU A 15 -1.55 10.68 -0.09
C GLU A 15 -1.57 9.72 1.11
N ILE A 16 -0.39 9.28 1.52
CA ILE A 16 -0.21 8.36 2.64
C ILE A 16 -0.02 9.14 3.94
N ASN A 17 -0.78 8.75 4.97
CA ASN A 17 -0.59 9.22 6.33
C ASN A 17 0.48 8.38 7.05
N HIS A 18 0.34 7.05 6.97
CA HIS A 18 1.20 6.11 7.66
C HIS A 18 1.25 4.75 6.95
N ILE A 19 2.41 4.09 6.99
CA ILE A 19 2.56 2.69 6.58
C ILE A 19 3.08 1.89 7.75
N GLN A 20 2.33 0.87 8.15
CA GLN A 20 2.71 -0.06 9.22
C GLN A 20 2.95 -1.46 8.65
N LYS A 21 4.00 -2.12 9.13
CA LYS A 21 4.25 -3.53 8.83
C LYS A 21 3.48 -4.39 9.85
N VAL A 22 2.47 -5.10 9.39
CA VAL A 22 1.59 -5.93 10.25
C VAL A 22 1.98 -7.42 10.21
N GLY A 23 2.80 -7.83 9.23
CA GLY A 23 3.30 -9.21 9.12
C GLY A 23 4.65 -9.30 8.41
N LYS A 24 5.16 -10.52 8.22
CA LYS A 24 6.44 -10.75 7.51
C LYS A 24 6.42 -10.23 6.07
N VAL A 25 5.26 -10.41 5.42
CA VAL A 25 4.97 -10.03 4.03
C VAL A 25 3.74 -9.14 3.95
N GLU A 26 3.28 -8.54 5.05
CA GLU A 26 2.04 -7.77 5.08
C GLU A 26 2.27 -6.36 5.61
N ILE A 27 1.69 -5.37 4.93
CA ILE A 27 1.70 -3.96 5.32
C ILE A 27 0.27 -3.41 5.30
N SER A 28 -0.02 -2.47 6.18
CA SER A 28 -1.23 -1.66 6.12
C SER A 28 -0.87 -0.22 5.85
N ILE A 29 -1.53 0.39 4.88
CA ILE A 29 -1.32 1.77 4.44
C ILE A 29 -2.55 2.56 4.84
N THR A 30 -2.35 3.53 5.74
CA THR A 30 -3.35 4.51 6.14
C THR A 30 -3.25 5.71 5.22
N LEU A 31 -4.35 6.05 4.57
CA LEU A 31 -4.44 7.19 3.66
C LEU A 31 -4.86 8.47 4.39
N ASN A 32 -4.50 9.62 3.82
CA ASN A 32 -5.00 10.92 4.26
C ASN A 32 -6.50 11.05 3.94
N ARG A 33 -7.21 11.88 4.71
CA ARG A 33 -8.68 11.97 4.68
C ARG A 33 -9.25 12.39 3.32
N ASP A 34 -8.49 13.16 2.56
CA ASP A 34 -8.90 13.68 1.24
C ASP A 34 -8.64 12.69 0.09
N VAL A 35 -8.03 11.53 0.37
CA VAL A 35 -7.66 10.54 -0.63
C VAL A 35 -8.77 9.51 -0.80
N LYS A 36 -9.17 9.29 -2.05
CA LYS A 36 -10.12 8.22 -2.39
C LYS A 36 -9.40 6.87 -2.39
N THR A 37 -9.73 6.04 -1.42
CA THR A 37 -9.12 4.71 -1.20
C THR A 37 -9.15 3.82 -2.44
N ALA A 38 -10.26 3.79 -3.17
CA ALA A 38 -10.40 2.98 -4.39
C ALA A 38 -9.46 3.45 -5.53
N ASP A 39 -9.33 4.76 -5.73
CA ASP A 39 -8.47 5.35 -6.77
C ASP A 39 -6.99 5.09 -6.45
N PHE A 40 -6.63 5.26 -5.17
CA PHE A 40 -5.31 4.95 -4.65
C PHE A 40 -4.99 3.45 -4.74
N ALA A 41 -5.93 2.57 -4.39
CA ALA A 41 -5.74 1.12 -4.45
C ALA A 41 -5.41 0.66 -5.86
N GLN A 42 -6.17 1.14 -6.86
CA GLN A 42 -5.93 0.84 -8.26
C GLN A 42 -4.55 1.33 -8.71
N LYS A 43 -4.23 2.61 -8.44
CA LYS A 43 -2.90 3.19 -8.76
C LYS A 43 -1.76 2.40 -8.13
N LEU A 44 -1.91 2.04 -6.86
CA LEU A 44 -0.91 1.28 -6.15
C LEU A 44 -0.75 -0.10 -6.75
N GLN A 45 -1.81 -0.81 -7.12
CA GLN A 45 -1.72 -2.11 -7.82
C GLN A 45 -0.97 -1.98 -9.16
N ASP A 46 -1.33 -1.00 -9.98
CA ASP A 46 -0.70 -0.75 -11.28
C ASP A 46 0.79 -0.37 -11.19
N ASP A 47 1.19 0.27 -10.09
CA ASP A 47 2.57 0.66 -9.85
C ASP A 47 3.35 -0.37 -9.03
N LEU A 48 2.67 -1.20 -8.25
CA LEU A 48 3.30 -2.19 -7.39
C LEU A 48 4.12 -3.17 -8.24
N VAL A 49 3.60 -3.59 -9.39
CA VAL A 49 4.32 -4.45 -10.36
C VAL A 49 5.65 -3.84 -10.85
N LYS A 50 5.86 -2.52 -10.69
CA LYS A 50 7.11 -1.83 -11.01
C LYS A 50 8.00 -1.63 -9.79
N ILE A 51 7.43 -1.69 -8.59
CA ILE A 51 8.11 -1.46 -7.31
C ILE A 51 8.71 -2.77 -6.77
N ILE A 52 8.07 -3.90 -7.06
CA ILE A 52 8.45 -5.20 -6.52
C ILE A 52 8.79 -6.19 -7.64
N ASP A 53 9.83 -7.00 -7.42
CA ASP A 53 10.17 -8.10 -8.31
C ASP A 53 9.05 -9.14 -8.36
N GLU A 54 8.95 -9.84 -9.49
CA GLU A 54 7.94 -10.89 -9.76
C GLU A 54 7.87 -12.01 -8.71
N LEU A 55 8.95 -12.22 -7.95
CA LEU A 55 9.02 -13.23 -6.88
C LEU A 55 8.66 -12.70 -5.49
N THR A 56 8.39 -11.40 -5.38
CA THR A 56 8.14 -10.73 -4.10
C THR A 56 6.69 -10.90 -3.69
N ILE A 57 6.48 -11.70 -2.64
CA ILE A 57 5.16 -11.83 -2.01
C ILE A 57 4.98 -10.67 -1.03
N VAL A 58 3.96 -9.84 -1.28
CA VAL A 58 3.50 -8.81 -0.35
C VAL A 58 1.98 -8.76 -0.36
N LYS A 59 1.38 -8.59 0.82
CA LYS A 59 -0.03 -8.27 1.02
C LYS A 59 -0.13 -6.83 1.53
N ILE A 60 -1.01 -6.06 0.92
CA ILE A 60 -1.23 -4.65 1.21
C ILE A 60 -2.68 -4.47 1.62
N ASN A 61 -2.88 -3.99 2.84
CA ASN A 61 -4.19 -3.55 3.33
C ASN A 61 -4.27 -2.04 3.17
N ILE A 62 -5.34 -1.53 2.57
CA ILE A 62 -5.59 -0.09 2.45
C ILE A 62 -6.64 0.29 3.50
N VAL A 63 -6.27 1.19 4.40
CA VAL A 63 -7.16 1.70 5.43
C VAL A 63 -7.40 3.19 5.21
N ASP A 64 -8.64 3.64 5.44
CA ASP A 64 -8.97 5.06 5.43
C ASP A 64 -8.37 5.79 6.66
N ALA A 65 -8.55 7.11 6.70
CA ALA A 65 -8.08 7.96 7.80
C ALA A 65 -8.74 7.64 9.16
N ASP A 66 -9.90 6.97 9.15
CA ASP A 66 -10.64 6.55 10.34
C ASP A 66 -10.23 5.12 10.77
N GLY A 67 -9.32 4.48 10.03
CA GLY A 67 -8.76 3.15 10.33
C GLY A 67 -9.61 1.99 9.80
N ASN A 68 -10.62 2.24 8.97
CA ASN A 68 -11.43 1.18 8.39
C ASN A 68 -10.69 0.55 7.21
N LEU A 69 -10.71 -0.79 7.14
CA LEU A 69 -10.20 -1.52 5.99
C LEU A 69 -11.09 -1.26 4.78
N CYS A 70 -10.55 -0.59 3.77
CA CYS A 70 -11.25 -0.29 2.53
C CYS A 70 -10.94 -1.32 1.44
N ASP A 71 -9.69 -1.73 1.33
CA ASP A 71 -9.24 -2.64 0.26
C ASP A 71 -8.08 -3.52 0.72
N THR A 72 -7.87 -4.63 0.03
CA THR A 72 -6.75 -5.56 0.30
C THR A 72 -6.37 -6.31 -0.96
N PHE A 73 -5.07 -6.34 -1.26
CA PHE A 73 -4.55 -7.12 -2.38
C PHE A 73 -3.19 -7.74 -2.05
N SER A 74 -2.82 -8.77 -2.81
CA SER A 74 -1.56 -9.49 -2.64
C SER A 74 -0.84 -9.65 -3.99
N SER A 75 0.48 -9.58 -3.99
CA SER A 75 1.30 -9.59 -5.22
C SER A 75 1.52 -10.96 -5.86
N ASN A 76 0.81 -12.01 -5.44
CA ASN A 76 1.06 -13.35 -5.99
C ASN A 76 -0.21 -13.90 -6.64
N GLN A 77 -0.34 -13.55 -7.92
CA GLN A 77 -1.33 -13.96 -8.93
C GLN A 77 -2.74 -13.35 -8.85
#